data_AF-A0A3N1SYX0-F1
#
_entry.id   AF-A0A3N1SYX0-F1
#
_cell.length_a   1.000
_cell.length_b   1.000
_cell.length_c   1.000
_cell.angle_alpha   90.00
_cell.angle_beta   90.00
_cell.angle_gamma   90.00
#
_symmetry.space_group_name_H-M   'P 1'
#
loop_
_entity.id
_entity.type
_entity.pdbx_description
1 polymer ?
#
loop_
_entity_poly.entity_id
_entity_poly.type
_entity_poly.pdbx_seq_one_letter_code
_entity_poly.pdbx_strand_id
1 'polypeptide(L)'
;MSDSHEYVHVPEHLLFGRNHTGTLGGARPYDRPWPDGTVRASRHHTLVCLEGDYADGRGDSALADLRRVYPWRHVTRCRNTIVVWPVGTVWVSHQPGAVILRGDIDGLDRAAVQAMYPGRTVSCDGSQLTVWPPAPAAG
;
A
#
# COMPACT_ATOMS: atom_id res chain seq x y z
N MET A 1 24.40 10.92 -6.29
CA MET A 1 23.82 9.83 -5.48
C MET A 1 22.61 9.34 -6.26
N SER A 2 22.74 8.20 -6.92
CA SER A 2 21.70 7.65 -7.80
C SER A 2 20.69 6.89 -6.95
N ASP A 3 19.44 7.35 -6.95
CA ASP A 3 18.31 6.72 -6.27
C ASP A 3 17.85 5.52 -7.11
N SER A 4 18.52 4.39 -6.92
CA SER A 4 18.31 3.15 -7.67
C SER A 4 16.92 2.56 -7.38
N HIS A 5 15.95 2.96 -8.19
CA HIS A 5 14.70 2.24 -8.40
C HIS A 5 14.97 1.16 -9.46
N GLU A 6 14.82 -0.14 -9.15
CA GLU A 6 14.26 -1.18 -10.05
C GLU A 6 14.29 -2.61 -9.42
N TYR A 7 13.39 -3.47 -9.92
CA TYR A 7 12.83 -4.78 -9.53
C TYR A 7 13.66 -5.86 -8.81
N VAL A 8 12.98 -6.59 -7.90
CA VAL A 8 13.38 -7.95 -7.45
C VAL A 8 12.20 -8.93 -7.56
N HIS A 9 12.52 -10.11 -8.08
CA HIS A 9 11.69 -11.31 -8.28
C HIS A 9 11.32 -11.97 -6.93
N VAL A 10 10.05 -12.34 -6.74
CA VAL A 10 9.59 -13.12 -5.58
C VAL A 10 9.08 -14.49 -6.08
N PRO A 11 9.28 -15.60 -5.35
CA PRO A 11 8.91 -16.95 -5.82
C PRO A 11 7.43 -17.10 -6.21
N GLU A 12 7.21 -17.74 -7.36
CA GLU A 12 6.01 -17.69 -8.21
C GLU A 12 4.73 -18.38 -7.67
N HIS A 13 4.70 -18.89 -6.44
CA HIS A 13 3.57 -19.69 -5.94
C HIS A 13 2.94 -19.17 -4.64
N LEU A 14 3.56 -18.20 -3.98
CA LEU A 14 3.01 -17.50 -2.79
C LEU A 14 2.55 -16.07 -3.11
N LEU A 15 2.90 -15.54 -4.28
CA LEU A 15 2.35 -14.29 -4.86
C LEU A 15 1.01 -14.48 -5.59
N PHE A 16 0.66 -15.73 -5.90
CA PHE A 16 -0.45 -16.08 -6.76
C PHE A 16 -1.49 -16.87 -5.96
N GLY A 17 -2.54 -16.18 -5.53
CA GLY A 17 -3.81 -16.83 -5.22
C GLY A 17 -4.27 -17.57 -6.48
N ARG A 18 -4.25 -18.90 -6.42
CA ARG A 18 -4.59 -19.79 -7.55
C ARG A 18 -5.97 -19.45 -8.13
N ASN A 19 -5.95 -19.16 -9.43
CA ASN A 19 -6.92 -19.51 -10.47
C ASN A 19 -8.41 -19.32 -10.14
N HIS A 20 -8.93 -18.13 -10.46
CA HIS A 20 -10.26 -18.05 -11.07
C HIS A 20 -10.13 -17.59 -12.52
N THR A 21 -10.36 -18.55 -13.40
CA THR A 21 -10.44 -18.45 -14.86
C THR A 21 -11.52 -17.46 -15.27
N GLY A 22 -11.12 -16.42 -15.99
CA GLY A 22 -12.02 -15.45 -16.62
C GLY A 22 -11.23 -14.33 -17.31
N THR A 23 -10.63 -14.64 -18.46
CA THR A 23 -10.28 -13.70 -19.55
C THR A 23 -9.92 -12.26 -19.18
N LEU A 24 -8.75 -12.05 -18.58
CA LEU A 24 -7.98 -10.80 -18.68
C LEU A 24 -6.48 -11.17 -18.68
N GLY A 25 -5.90 -11.26 -19.88
CA GLY A 25 -4.53 -11.71 -20.09
C GLY A 25 -3.48 -10.76 -19.48
N GLY A 26 -2.48 -11.34 -18.81
CA GLY A 26 -1.09 -10.88 -18.86
C GLY A 26 -0.64 -9.68 -18.02
N ALA A 27 -1.49 -8.97 -17.28
CA ALA A 27 -1.01 -7.89 -16.41
C ALA A 27 -0.47 -8.46 -15.09
N ARG A 28 0.80 -8.15 -14.74
CA ARG A 28 1.31 -8.39 -13.37
C ARG A 28 0.36 -7.72 -12.36
N PRO A 29 0.29 -8.18 -11.10
CA PRO A 29 -0.62 -7.62 -10.10
C PRO A 29 -0.47 -6.10 -9.87
N TYR A 30 0.52 -5.43 -10.46
CA TYR A 30 0.83 -4.02 -10.28
C TYR A 30 0.93 -3.24 -11.60
N ASP A 31 0.62 -3.87 -12.73
CA ASP A 31 0.67 -3.27 -14.08
C ASP A 31 -0.74 -2.96 -14.63
N ARG A 32 -1.76 -2.94 -13.77
CA ARG A 32 -3.14 -2.69 -14.19
C ARG A 32 -3.41 -1.19 -14.31
N PRO A 33 -4.37 -0.78 -15.16
CA PRO A 33 -4.87 0.58 -15.07
C PRO A 33 -5.37 0.81 -13.63
N TRP A 34 -4.85 1.85 -13.00
CA TRP A 34 -5.33 2.30 -11.71
C TRP A 34 -6.77 2.79 -11.83
N PRO A 35 -7.55 2.79 -10.73
CA PRO A 35 -8.91 3.31 -10.78
C PRO A 35 -8.95 4.72 -11.37
N ASP A 36 -10.01 5.03 -12.12
CA ASP A 36 -10.23 6.35 -12.69
C ASP A 36 -10.12 7.45 -11.62
N GLY A 37 -9.43 8.52 -11.97
CA GLY A 37 -9.08 9.60 -11.04
C GLY A 37 -7.70 9.43 -10.39
N THR A 38 -7.01 8.30 -10.57
CA THR A 38 -5.60 8.17 -10.14
C THR A 38 -4.72 9.15 -10.93
N VAL A 39 -4.08 10.08 -10.23
CA VAL A 39 -3.16 11.08 -10.79
C VAL A 39 -1.72 10.59 -10.71
N ARG A 40 -1.37 9.92 -9.62
CA ARG A 40 -0.03 9.39 -9.38
C ARG A 40 -0.11 8.06 -8.66
N ALA A 41 0.72 7.12 -9.09
CA ALA A 41 0.95 5.88 -8.37
C ALA A 41 2.41 5.81 -7.95
N SER A 42 2.66 5.40 -6.71
CA SER A 42 3.99 5.02 -6.24
C SER A 42 3.94 3.62 -5.65
N ARG A 43 5.05 2.90 -5.82
CA ARG A 43 5.20 1.52 -5.34
C ARG A 43 6.50 1.40 -4.60
N HIS A 44 6.41 0.83 -3.40
CA HIS A 44 7.57 0.42 -2.62
C HIS A 44 7.39 -1.06 -2.29
N HIS A 45 8.09 -1.92 -3.04
CA HIS A 45 8.03 -3.37 -2.94
C HIS A 45 6.58 -3.93 -2.99
N THR A 46 6.03 -4.41 -1.88
CA THR A 46 4.66 -4.94 -1.85
C THR A 46 3.61 -3.84 -1.70
N LEU A 47 3.96 -2.67 -1.20
CA LEU A 47 3.05 -1.57 -0.89
C LEU A 47 2.84 -0.65 -2.10
N VAL A 48 1.60 -0.20 -2.28
CA VAL A 48 1.20 0.69 -3.37
C VAL A 48 0.42 1.87 -2.81
N CYS A 49 0.76 3.07 -3.26
CA CYS A 49 0.09 4.32 -2.97
C CYS A 49 -0.51 4.89 -4.26
N LEU A 50 -1.79 5.21 -4.25
CA LEU A 50 -2.51 5.80 -5.38
C LEU A 50 -3.06 7.15 -4.94
N GLU A 51 -2.42 8.22 -5.38
CA GLU A 51 -2.88 9.59 -5.20
C GLU A 51 -3.76 9.97 -6.38
N GLY A 52 -4.92 10.57 -6.11
CA GLY A 52 -5.87 10.87 -7.16
C GLY A 52 -6.98 11.82 -6.75
N ASP A 53 -7.72 12.28 -7.75
CA ASP A 53 -9.00 12.93 -7.55
C ASP A 53 -10.10 11.87 -7.42
N TYR A 54 -10.36 11.52 -6.17
CA TYR A 54 -11.39 10.57 -5.80
C TYR A 54 -12.57 11.25 -5.11
N ALA A 55 -12.94 12.46 -5.54
CA ALA A 55 -14.17 13.14 -5.14
C ALA A 55 -15.43 12.41 -5.65
N ASP A 56 -16.60 12.90 -5.24
CA ASP A 56 -17.91 12.56 -5.80
C ASP A 56 -18.21 11.05 -5.90
N GLY A 57 -17.85 10.29 -4.86
CA GLY A 57 -18.12 8.85 -4.79
C GLY A 57 -17.18 7.96 -5.62
N ARG A 58 -16.33 8.52 -6.49
CA ARG A 58 -15.32 7.76 -7.25
C ARG A 58 -14.37 6.99 -6.33
N GLY A 59 -14.12 7.55 -5.16
CA GLY A 59 -13.34 6.94 -4.10
C GLY A 59 -13.81 5.60 -3.59
N ASP A 60 -15.11 5.49 -3.33
CA ASP A 60 -15.68 4.29 -2.74
C ASP A 60 -15.74 3.17 -3.78
N SER A 61 -16.06 3.51 -5.03
CA SER A 61 -15.97 2.60 -6.18
C SER A 61 -14.54 2.09 -6.37
N ALA A 62 -13.55 3.00 -6.40
CA ALA A 62 -12.14 2.65 -6.52
C ALA A 62 -11.67 1.73 -5.38
N LEU A 63 -12.08 2.04 -4.14
CA LEU A 63 -11.75 1.22 -2.98
C LEU A 63 -12.40 -0.18 -3.05
N ALA A 64 -13.66 -0.26 -3.47
CA ALA A 64 -14.37 -1.52 -3.65
C ALA A 64 -13.73 -2.39 -4.74
N ASP A 65 -13.36 -1.79 -5.88
CA ASP A 65 -12.72 -2.49 -6.98
C ASP A 65 -11.33 -3.01 -6.58
N LEU A 66 -10.52 -2.20 -5.90
CA LEU A 66 -9.22 -2.63 -5.39
C LEU A 66 -9.34 -3.75 -4.36
N ARG A 67 -10.37 -3.73 -3.49
CA ARG A 67 -10.64 -4.83 -2.56
C ARG A 67 -11.07 -6.11 -3.28
N ARG A 68 -11.78 -6.00 -4.40
CA ARG A 68 -12.16 -7.16 -5.23
C ARG A 68 -10.94 -7.75 -5.96
N VAL A 69 -10.03 -6.90 -6.42
CA VAL A 69 -8.80 -7.32 -7.14
C VAL A 69 -7.74 -7.87 -6.18
N TYR A 70 -7.63 -7.32 -4.99
CA TYR A 70 -6.67 -7.72 -3.96
C TYR A 70 -7.36 -8.17 -2.66
N PRO A 71 -8.18 -9.24 -2.69
CA PRO A 71 -8.96 -9.66 -1.52
C PRO A 71 -8.10 -10.15 -0.34
N TRP A 72 -6.84 -10.50 -0.61
CA TRP A 72 -5.83 -10.89 0.39
C TRP A 72 -5.01 -9.70 0.93
N ARG A 73 -5.32 -8.46 0.52
CA ARG A 73 -4.61 -7.26 0.96
C ARG A 73 -5.52 -6.35 1.74
N HIS A 74 -4.96 -5.66 2.72
CA HIS A 74 -5.64 -4.55 3.36
C HIS A 74 -5.57 -3.32 2.45
N VAL A 75 -6.72 -2.77 2.11
CA VAL A 75 -6.83 -1.57 1.28
C VAL A 75 -7.59 -0.50 2.04
N THR A 76 -6.96 0.66 2.20
CA THR A 76 -7.56 1.81 2.90
C THR A 76 -7.51 3.05 2.04
N ARG A 77 -8.47 3.94 2.25
CA ARG A 77 -8.46 5.29 1.69
C ARG A 77 -8.26 6.31 2.82
N CYS A 78 -7.39 7.27 2.60
CA CYS A 78 -7.21 8.45 3.44
C CYS A 78 -7.22 9.69 2.55
N ARG A 79 -8.27 10.51 2.64
CA ARG A 79 -8.51 11.67 1.74
C ARG A 79 -8.42 11.25 0.26
N ASN A 80 -7.46 11.82 -0.46
CA ASN A 80 -7.22 11.64 -1.89
C ASN A 80 -6.20 10.54 -2.20
N THR A 81 -5.90 9.70 -1.20
CA THR A 81 -4.91 8.64 -1.33
C THR A 81 -5.54 7.30 -0.99
N ILE A 82 -5.39 6.32 -1.87
CA ILE A 82 -5.71 4.92 -1.60
C ILE A 82 -4.40 4.16 -1.43
N VAL A 83 -4.31 3.35 -0.38
CA VAL A 83 -3.12 2.55 -0.06
C VAL A 83 -3.47 1.08 -0.07
N VAL A 84 -2.71 0.30 -0.83
CA VAL A 84 -2.68 -1.17 -0.75
C VAL A 84 -1.51 -1.57 0.13
N TRP A 85 -1.80 -1.88 1.40
CA TRP A 85 -0.82 -2.13 2.45
C TRP A 85 -0.09 -3.46 2.29
N PRO A 86 1.17 -3.61 2.75
CA PRO A 86 2.00 -4.80 2.59
C PRO A 86 1.27 -6.12 2.86
N VAL A 87 1.75 -7.22 2.27
CA VAL A 87 1.24 -8.57 2.58
C VAL A 87 1.38 -8.82 4.09
N GLY A 88 0.42 -9.53 4.69
CA GLY A 88 0.43 -9.77 6.14
C GLY A 88 -0.16 -8.62 6.97
N THR A 89 -0.43 -7.45 6.38
CA THR A 89 -1.23 -6.41 7.05
C THR A 89 -2.65 -6.92 7.30
N VAL A 90 -3.04 -7.06 8.56
CA VAL A 90 -4.40 -7.49 8.93
C VAL A 90 -5.29 -6.31 9.32
N TRP A 91 -4.68 -5.21 9.78
CA TRP A 91 -5.41 -4.06 10.27
C TRP A 91 -4.58 -2.78 10.12
N VAL A 92 -5.26 -1.69 9.77
CA VAL A 92 -4.68 -0.35 9.72
C VAL A 92 -5.58 0.66 10.39
N SER A 93 -5.01 1.53 11.22
CA SER A 93 -5.67 2.71 11.75
C SER A 93 -4.93 3.97 11.37
N HIS A 94 -5.67 4.90 10.77
CA HIS A 94 -5.23 6.27 10.55
C HIS A 94 -5.65 7.10 11.76
N GLN A 95 -4.69 7.60 12.52
CA GLN A 95 -4.88 8.48 13.68
C GLN A 95 -4.42 9.90 13.32
N PRO A 96 -4.87 10.94 14.05
CA PRO A 96 -4.34 12.29 13.87
C PRO A 96 -2.81 12.30 13.99
N GLY A 97 -2.13 12.51 12.86
CA GLY A 97 -0.68 12.53 12.82
C GLY A 97 0.00 11.16 12.98
N ALA A 98 -0.69 10.02 12.99
CA ALA A 98 -0.04 8.71 13.07
C ALA A 98 -0.73 7.64 12.21
N VAL A 99 0.02 6.63 11.77
CA VAL A 99 -0.56 5.46 11.09
C VAL A 99 -0.07 4.20 11.79
N ILE A 100 -0.99 3.34 12.20
CA ILE A 100 -0.68 2.10 12.91
C ILE A 100 -1.08 0.95 12.00
N LEU A 101 -0.13 0.05 11.74
CA LEU A 101 -0.34 -1.20 11.02
C LEU A 101 -0.15 -2.35 11.99
N ARG A 102 -1.05 -3.33 11.95
CA ARG A 102 -0.89 -4.61 12.65
C ARG A 102 -0.94 -5.74 11.65
N GLY A 103 -0.19 -6.79 11.92
CA GLY A 103 -0.02 -7.88 10.97
C GLY A 103 1.09 -8.83 11.33
N ASP A 104 1.32 -9.77 10.44
CA ASP A 104 2.52 -10.61 10.47
C ASP A 104 3.74 -9.73 10.22
N ILE A 105 4.67 -9.66 11.19
CA ILE A 105 5.79 -8.73 11.12
C ILE A 105 6.77 -9.09 10.00
N ASP A 106 6.89 -10.38 9.68
CA ASP A 106 7.74 -10.86 8.58
C ASP A 106 7.16 -10.45 7.21
N GLY A 107 5.84 -10.20 7.15
CA GLY A 107 5.15 -9.63 5.98
C GLY A 107 5.06 -8.10 5.98
N LEU A 108 5.03 -7.47 7.16
CA LEU A 108 4.97 -6.02 7.33
C LEU A 108 6.30 -5.38 6.89
N ASP A 109 6.36 -5.05 5.60
CA ASP A 109 7.50 -4.42 4.95
C ASP A 109 7.80 -3.02 5.51
N ARG A 110 8.59 -2.97 6.59
CA ARG A 110 8.99 -1.73 7.26
C ARG A 110 9.72 -0.77 6.31
N ALA A 111 10.56 -1.29 5.42
CA ALA A 111 11.32 -0.47 4.48
C ALA A 111 10.37 0.23 3.50
N ALA A 112 9.38 -0.48 2.98
CA ALA A 112 8.36 0.11 2.11
C ALA A 112 7.48 1.13 2.84
N VAL A 113 7.09 0.85 4.09
CA VAL A 113 6.35 1.81 4.92
C VAL A 113 7.19 3.08 5.18
N GLN A 114 8.47 2.93 5.51
CA GLN A 114 9.38 4.05 5.71
C GLN A 114 9.57 4.88 4.45
N ALA A 115 9.64 4.24 3.28
CA ALA A 115 9.75 4.93 1.99
C ALA A 115 8.48 5.71 1.63
N MET A 116 7.29 5.22 2.01
CA MET A 116 6.03 5.97 1.84
C MET A 116 5.96 7.22 2.73
N TYR A 117 6.58 7.19 3.90
CA TYR A 117 6.54 8.28 4.88
C TYR A 117 7.92 8.90 5.11
N PRO A 118 8.50 9.58 4.10
CA PRO A 118 9.83 10.16 4.22
C PRO A 118 9.86 11.21 5.33
N GLY A 119 10.95 11.22 6.11
CA GLY A 119 11.13 12.15 7.23
C GLY A 119 10.28 11.86 8.47
N ARG A 120 9.51 10.77 8.48
CA ARG A 120 8.75 10.33 9.65
C ARG A 120 9.40 9.12 10.29
N THR A 121 9.33 9.02 11.61
CA THR A 121 9.85 7.87 12.34
C THR A 121 8.90 6.68 12.21
N VAL A 122 9.41 5.52 11.78
CA VAL A 122 8.69 4.24 11.82
C VAL A 122 9.26 3.36 12.91
N SER A 123 8.47 3.09 13.95
CA SER A 123 8.81 2.14 15.02
C SER A 123 8.16 0.78 14.79
N CYS A 124 8.80 -0.27 15.30
CA CYS A 124 8.30 -1.63 15.29
C CYS A 124 8.19 -2.12 16.74
N ASP A 125 7.03 -2.64 17.13
CA ASP A 125 6.78 -3.27 18.43
C ASP A 125 6.02 -4.59 18.20
N GLY A 126 6.75 -5.71 18.26
CA GLY A 126 6.22 -7.02 17.92
C GLY A 126 5.55 -7.05 16.53
N SER A 127 4.25 -7.35 16.51
CA SER A 127 3.41 -7.43 15.31
C SER A 127 2.81 -6.09 14.86
N GLN A 128 3.39 -4.97 15.30
CA GLN A 128 2.87 -3.62 15.04
C GLN A 128 3.96 -2.72 14.46
N LEU A 129 3.64 -2.05 13.35
CA LEU A 129 4.39 -0.90 12.86
C LEU A 129 3.60 0.38 13.17
N THR A 130 4.30 1.39 13.70
CA THR A 130 3.74 2.72 13.94
C THR A 130 4.55 3.76 13.19
N VAL A 131 3.86 4.52 12.33
CA VAL A 131 4.38 5.72 11.67
C VAL A 131 4.00 6.92 12.54
N TRP A 132 4.98 7.53 13.19
CA TRP A 132 4.81 8.68 14.10
C TRP A 132 4.68 9.99 13.35
N PRO A 133 4.03 11.03 13.91
CA PRO A 133 4.00 12.35 13.31
C PRO A 133 5.42 12.84 13.01
N PRO A 134 5.60 13.71 12.00
CA PRO A 134 6.90 14.34 11.79
C PRO A 134 7.35 15.01 13.10
N ALA A 135 8.65 14.89 13.42
CA ALA A 135 9.20 15.58 14.57
C ALA A 135 8.92 17.09 14.43
N PRO A 136 8.57 17.80 15.51
CA PRO A 136 8.49 19.25 15.45
C PRO A 136 9.82 19.77 14.92
N ALA A 137 9.76 20.65 13.91
CA ALA A 137 10.97 21.32 13.45
C ALA A 137 11.63 21.96 14.68
N ALA A 138 12.91 21.63 14.91
CA ALA A 138 13.68 22.31 15.94
C ALA A 138 13.66 23.80 15.58
N GLY A 139 12.94 24.58 16.38
CA GLY A 139 12.88 26.04 16.25
C GLY A 139 14.19 26.69 16.61
#